data_AF-A0A1X7VEX4-F1
#
_entry.id   AF-A0A1X7VEX4-F1
#
_cell.length_a   1.000
_cell.length_b   1.000
_cell.length_c   1.000
_cell.angle_alpha   90.00
_cell.angle_beta   90.00
_cell.angle_gamma   90.00
#
_symmetry.space_group_name_H-M   'P 1'
#
loop_
_entity.id
_entity.type
_entity.pdbx_description
1 polymer ?
#
loop_
_entity_poly.entity_id
_entity_poly.type
_entity_poly.pdbx_seq_one_letter_code
_entity_poly.pdbx_strand_id
1 'polypeptide(L)' 'MWRCCGRISYSDFSYATKQPIVQPSEHPYASTIKAALARIFHLGVKETLTELRPKYWVVKARLPVRNMISSCNLCRRCGG' A
#
# COMPACT_ATOMS: atom_id res chain seq x y z
N MET A 1 -6.32 16.05 -3.50
CA MET A 1 -6.44 14.70 -2.90
C MET A 1 -7.72 14.08 -3.42
N TRP A 2 -7.65 12.99 -4.19
CA TRP A 2 -8.81 12.41 -4.87
C TRP A 2 -9.24 11.11 -4.15
N ARG A 3 -10.54 10.84 -4.07
CA ARG A 3 -11.10 9.59 -3.55
C ARG A 3 -12.04 8.99 -4.58
N CYS A 4 -12.03 7.67 -4.71
CA CYS A 4 -12.95 6.96 -5.59
C CYS A 4 -13.99 6.22 -4.76
N CYS A 5 -15.26 6.44 -5.08
CA CYS A 5 -16.37 5.64 -4.56
C CYS A 5 -16.53 4.40 -5.43
N GLY A 6 -16.37 3.22 -4.84
CA GLY A 6 -16.44 1.95 -5.55
C GLY A 6 -17.69 1.14 -5.25
N ARG A 7 -17.73 -0.06 -5.83
CA ARG A 7 -18.83 -1.04 -5.68
C ARG A 7 -19.07 -1.49 -4.23
N ILE A 8 -18.08 -1.33 -3.35
CA ILE A 8 -18.13 -1.69 -1.92
C ILE A 8 -18.79 -0.62 -1.03
N SER A 9 -19.43 0.40 -1.61
CA SER A 9 -20.04 1.52 -0.85
C SER A 9 -21.05 1.07 0.20
N TYR A 10 -21.79 -0.02 -0.03
CA TYR A 10 -22.82 -0.57 0.87
C TYR A 10 -22.35 -1.69 1.81
N SER A 11 -21.06 -2.02 1.83
CA SER A 11 -20.50 -3.03 2.74
C SER A 11 -20.38 -2.53 4.19
N ASP A 12 -20.08 -3.39 5.15
CA ASP A 12 -19.78 -2.99 6.54
C ASP A 12 -18.34 -2.49 6.75
N PHE A 13 -17.58 -2.27 5.67
CA PHE A 13 -16.21 -1.77 5.78
C PHE A 13 -16.14 -0.32 6.28
N SER A 14 -14.99 0.04 6.85
CA SER A 14 -14.70 1.40 7.26
C SER A 14 -14.79 2.38 6.08
N TYR A 15 -15.13 3.64 6.36
CA TYR A 15 -15.23 4.69 5.35
C TYR A 15 -13.97 4.81 4.48
N ALA A 16 -12.78 4.73 5.09
CA ALA A 16 -11.50 4.81 4.37
C ALA A 16 -11.31 3.65 3.37
N THR A 17 -11.81 2.46 3.72
CA THR A 17 -11.74 1.27 2.85
C THR A 17 -12.72 1.35 1.70
N LYS A 18 -13.92 1.90 1.95
CA LYS A 18 -14.93 2.14 0.91
C LYS A 18 -14.49 3.19 -0.11
N GLN A 19 -13.77 4.21 0.38
CA GLN A 19 -13.35 5.37 -0.40
C GLN A 19 -11.84 5.64 -0.19
N PRO A 20 -10.97 4.78 -0.75
CA PRO A 20 -9.54 4.90 -0.56
C PRO A 20 -9.01 6.17 -1.23
N ILE A 21 -7.91 6.69 -0.70
CA ILE A 21 -7.24 7.86 -1.23
C ILE A 21 -6.49 7.44 -2.48
N VAL A 22 -6.86 7.99 -3.64
CA VAL A 22 -6.12 7.77 -4.88
C VAL A 22 -4.83 8.57 -4.80
N GLN A 23 -3.72 7.85 -4.82
CA GLN A 23 -2.39 8.42 -4.83
C GLN A 23 -1.82 8.30 -6.26
N PRO A 24 -1.61 9.44 -6.96
CA PRO A 24 -0.93 9.44 -8.24
C PRO A 24 0.52 9.00 -8.06
N SER A 25 1.07 8.35 -9.09
CA SER A 25 2.41 7.75 -9.04
C SER A 25 3.55 8.74 -8.76
N GLU A 26 3.31 10.03 -8.96
CA GLU A 26 4.31 11.11 -8.93
C GLU A 26 4.54 11.72 -7.54
N HIS A 27 3.64 11.49 -6.58
CA HIS A 27 3.80 12.03 -5.22
C HIS A 27 4.66 11.09 -4.35
N PRO A 28 5.48 11.56 -3.39
CA PRO A 28 6.26 10.68 -2.53
C PRO A 28 5.38 9.87 -1.56
N TYR A 29 5.07 8.61 -1.90
CA TYR A 29 4.47 7.59 -1.00
C TYR A 29 5.48 6.53 -0.52
N ALA A 30 6.77 6.83 -0.65
CA ALA A 30 7.84 6.00 -0.11
C ALA A 30 7.69 5.80 1.41
N SER A 31 7.34 6.85 2.16
CA SER A 31 7.13 6.79 3.61
C SER A 31 5.94 5.92 4.00
N THR A 32 4.82 5.98 3.26
CA THR A 32 3.66 5.13 3.49
C THR A 32 3.93 3.66 3.18
N ILE A 33 4.68 3.35 2.12
CA ILE A 33 5.11 1.97 1.84
C ILE A 33 6.05 1.46 2.94
N LYS A 34 7.02 2.26 3.40
CA LYS A 34 7.92 1.89 4.51
C LYS A 34 7.14 1.60 5.80
N ALA A 35 6.19 2.45 6.14
CA ALA A 35 5.34 2.25 7.32
C ALA A 35 4.49 0.97 7.20
N ALA A 36 3.93 0.70 6.01
CA ALA A 36 3.19 -0.54 5.76
C ALA A 36 4.09 -1.77 5.92
N LEU A 37 5.28 -1.76 5.32
CA LEU A 37 6.26 -2.86 5.43
C LEU A 37 6.61 -3.18 6.88
N ALA A 38 6.86 -2.16 7.70
CA ALA A 38 7.16 -2.34 9.12
C ALA A 38 5.98 -2.95 9.89
N ARG A 39 4.74 -2.55 9.58
CA ARG A 39 3.52 -3.07 10.22
C ARG A 39 3.25 -4.54 9.92
N ILE A 40 3.59 -4.98 8.71
CA ILE A 40 3.41 -6.36 8.28
C ILE A 40 4.67 -7.21 8.43
N PHE A 41 5.65 -6.81 9.24
CA PHE A 41 6.89 -7.58 9.44
C PHE A 41 7.59 -7.99 8.13
N HIS A 42 7.56 -7.12 7.11
CA HIS A 42 8.27 -7.32 5.85
C HIS A 42 7.82 -8.53 5.01
N LEU A 43 6.57 -8.98 5.14
CA LEU A 43 6.01 -10.20 4.50
C LEU A 43 5.92 -10.21 2.95
N GLY A 44 6.40 -9.18 2.25
CA GLY A 44 6.48 -9.18 0.77
C GLY A 44 5.54 -8.20 0.06
N VAL A 45 5.52 -8.26 -1.27
CA VAL A 45 4.84 -7.27 -2.14
C VAL A 45 3.32 -7.37 -2.03
N LYS A 46 2.75 -8.58 -2.03
CA LYS A 46 1.30 -8.77 -2.05
C LYS A 46 0.69 -8.27 -0.74
N GLU A 47 1.33 -8.60 0.35
CA GLU A 47 0.99 -8.32 1.73
C GLU A 47 1.06 -6.82 1.96
N THR A 48 2.12 -6.17 1.47
CA THR A 48 2.25 -4.70 1.54
C THR A 48 1.11 -4.00 0.78
N LEU A 49 0.75 -4.50 -0.42
CA LEU A 49 -0.36 -3.95 -1.18
C LEU A 49 -1.71 -4.17 -0.50
N THR A 50 -1.89 -5.30 0.17
CA THR A 50 -3.09 -5.60 0.96
C THR A 50 -3.20 -4.67 2.17
N GLU A 51 -2.11 -4.39 2.86
CA GLU A 51 -2.10 -3.44 3.98
C GLU A 51 -2.36 -1.99 3.54
N LEU A 52 -1.94 -1.61 2.32
CA LEU A 52 -2.17 -0.27 1.79
C LEU A 52 -3.61 -0.05 1.32
N ARG A 53 -4.24 -1.05 0.71
CA ARG A 53 -5.57 -0.95 0.05
C ARG A 53 -6.70 -0.38 0.91
N PRO A 54 -6.81 -0.66 2.22
CA PRO A 54 -7.85 -0.10 3.07
C PRO A 54 -7.82 1.43 3.19
N LYS A 55 -6.72 2.08 2.81
CA LYS A 55 -6.52 3.52 2.99
C LYS A 55 -6.04 4.23 1.73
N TYR A 56 -5.25 3.54 0.91
CA TYR A 56 -4.59 4.08 -0.27
C TYR A 56 -4.82 3.21 -1.50
N TRP A 57 -5.25 3.85 -2.58
CA TRP A 57 -5.24 3.30 -3.91
C TRP A 57 -4.07 3.91 -4.69
N VAL A 58 -2.89 3.31 -4.55
CA VAL A 58 -1.69 3.77 -5.25
C VAL A 58 -1.70 3.23 -6.68
N VAL A 59 -1.72 4.12 -7.67
CA VAL A 59 -1.69 3.72 -9.08
C VAL A 59 -0.33 3.11 -9.40
N LYS A 60 -0.30 1.95 -10.08
CA LYS A 60 0.94 1.22 -10.41
C LYS A 60 1.83 0.88 -9.20
N ALA A 61 1.25 0.76 -8.01
CA ALA A 61 1.94 0.55 -6.73
C ALA A 61 2.93 -0.62 -6.68
N ARG A 62 2.71 -1.66 -7.48
CA ARG A 62 3.51 -2.89 -7.43
C ARG A 62 4.99 -2.62 -7.69
N LEU A 63 5.34 -1.78 -8.66
CA LEU A 63 6.74 -1.51 -9.00
C LEU A 63 7.45 -0.69 -7.88
N PRO A 64 6.88 0.44 -7.39
CA PRO A 64 7.41 1.14 -6.22
C PRO A 64 7.54 0.27 -4.97
N VAL A 65 6.54 -0.57 -4.67
CA VAL A 65 6.59 -1.47 -3.51
C VAL A 65 7.72 -2.49 -3.64
N ARG A 66 7.88 -3.10 -4.82
CA ARG A 66 8.99 -4.03 -5.09
C ARG A 66 10.35 -3.36 -4.90
N ASN A 67 10.53 -2.13 -5.41
CA ASN A 67 11.77 -1.37 -5.25
C ASN A 67 12.05 -1.00 -3.78
N MET A 68 11.00 -0.73 -3.01
CA MET A 68 11.14 -0.45 -1.57
C MET A 68 11.55 -1.71 -0.79
N ILE A 69 10.96 -2.86 -1.13
CA ILE A 69 11.32 -4.14 -0.51
C ILE A 69 12.76 -4.51 -0.85
N SER A 70 13.18 -4.37 -2.11
CA SER A 70 14.55 -4.69 -2.53
C SER A 70 15.61 -3.76 -1.91
N SER A 71 15.25 -2.52 -1.59
CA SER A 71 16.11 -1.58 -0.85
C SER A 71 16.03 -1.74 0.68
N CYS A 72 15.12 -2.56 1.20
CA CYS A 72 15.02 -2.82 2.62
C CYS A 72 16.03 -3.89 3.07
N ASN A 73 16.92 -3.53 4.00
CA ASN A 73 17.94 -4.44 4.53
C ASN A 73 17.34 -5.68 5.23
N LEU A 74 16.20 -5.53 5.91
CA LEU A 74 15.52 -6.63 6.59
C LEU A 74 14.91 -7.61 5.59
N CYS A 75 14.17 -7.11 4.59
CA CYS A 75 13.62 -7.94 3.51
C CYS A 75 14.73 -8.70 2.76
N ARG A 76 15.87 -8.04 2.52
CA ARG A 76 17.01 -8.65 1.82
C ARG A 76 17.65 -9.78 2.63
N ARG A 77 17.65 -9.70 3.96
CA ARG A 77 18.17 -10.77 4.83
C ARG A 77 17.17 -11.91 5.01
N CYS A 78 15.88 -11.59 5.12
CA CYS A 78 14.84 -12.57 5.41
C CYS A 78 14.26 -13.28 4.18
N GLY A 79 14.68 -12.92 2.96
CA GLY A 79 14.25 -13.58 1.73
C GLY A 79 12.75 -13.41 1.42
N GLY A 80 12.20 -12.23 1.72
CA GLY A 80 10.78 -11.92 1.46
C GLY A 80 10.39 -11.92 -0.01
#